data_AF-A0A956ZH98-F1
#
_entry.id   AF-A0A956ZH98-F1
#
_cell.length_a   1.000
_cell.length_b   1.000
_cell.length_c   1.000
_cell.angle_alpha   90.00
_cell.angle_beta   90.00
_cell.angle_gamma   90.00
#
_symmetry.space_group_name_H-M   'P 1'
#
loop_
_entity.id
_entity.type
_entity.pdbx_description
1 polymer ?
#
loop_
_entity_poly.entity_id
_entity_poly.type
_entity_poly.pdbx_seq_one_letter_code
_entity_poly.pdbx_strand_id
1 'polypeptide(L)'
;MEKGNVKEAMLRPTAEVRYREELDSLVATDKDPRPPGWRMSPSAVRRFILGNDGKASGKGPVIERKFHGDVSMIDRAIVTLMSNRGLLLVGEPG
;
A
#
# COMPACT_ATOMS: atom_id res chain seq x y z
N MET A 1 -29.10 23.09 -11.54
CA MET A 1 -27.64 22.91 -11.39
C MET A 1 -27.41 21.67 -10.55
N GLU A 2 -27.45 20.53 -11.21
CA GLU A 2 -27.34 19.22 -10.59
C GLU A 2 -25.87 18.90 -10.41
N LYS A 3 -25.39 18.86 -9.16
CA LYS A 3 -24.02 18.43 -8.86
C LYS A 3 -23.99 16.90 -9.01
N GLY A 4 -23.83 16.45 -10.25
CA GLY A 4 -23.63 15.05 -10.59
C GLY A 4 -22.47 14.48 -9.79
N ASN A 5 -22.78 13.46 -9.00
CA ASN A 5 -21.88 12.80 -8.07
C ASN A 5 -20.74 12.13 -8.85
N VAL A 6 -19.56 12.77 -8.89
CA VAL A 6 -18.34 12.26 -9.57
C VAL A 6 -17.90 10.88 -9.02
N LYS A 7 -18.45 10.43 -7.88
CA LYS A 7 -18.18 9.09 -7.33
C LYS A 7 -18.84 7.95 -8.12
N GLU A 8 -19.94 8.18 -8.83
CA GLU A 8 -20.73 7.09 -9.46
C GLU A 8 -20.27 6.73 -10.87
N ALA A 9 -19.54 7.61 -11.57
CA ALA A 9 -19.03 7.35 -12.92
C ALA A 9 -17.71 6.56 -12.95
N MET A 10 -17.09 6.29 -11.79
CA MET A 10 -15.77 5.66 -11.72
C MET A 10 -15.90 4.16 -11.42
N LEU A 11 -15.97 3.35 -12.48
CA LEU A 11 -16.17 1.89 -12.40
C LEU A 11 -15.12 1.16 -11.52
N ARG A 12 -13.93 1.74 -11.31
CA ARG A 12 -12.93 1.28 -10.33
C ARG A 12 -12.20 2.48 -9.71
N PRO A 13 -12.44 2.84 -8.43
CA PRO A 13 -11.67 3.87 -7.75
C PRO A 13 -10.21 3.42 -7.61
N THR A 14 -9.28 4.38 -7.59
CA THR A 14 -7.85 4.11 -7.38
C THR A 14 -7.60 3.51 -6.00
N ALA A 15 -6.45 2.84 -5.81
CA ALA A 15 -6.12 2.18 -4.56
C ALA A 15 -6.07 3.17 -3.38
N GLU A 16 -5.61 4.41 -3.60
CA GLU A 16 -5.54 5.47 -2.60
C GLU A 16 -6.92 5.92 -2.12
N VAL A 17 -7.92 5.92 -3.01
CA VAL A 17 -9.29 6.26 -2.65
C VAL A 17 -9.99 5.07 -1.99
N ARG A 18 -9.82 3.88 -2.56
CA ARG A 18 -10.45 2.64 -2.09
C ARG A 18 -9.99 2.25 -0.68
N TYR A 19 -8.70 2.36 -0.40
CA TYR A 19 -8.09 1.92 0.85
C TYR A 19 -7.61 3.08 1.73
N ARG A 20 -8.29 4.23 1.63
CA ARG A 20 -7.88 5.45 2.35
C ARG A 20 -7.80 5.24 3.87
N GLU A 21 -8.81 4.60 4.45
CA GLU A 21 -8.88 4.38 5.91
C GLU A 21 -7.72 3.50 6.41
N GLU A 22 -7.39 2.45 5.65
CA GLU A 22 -6.25 1.58 5.92
C GLU A 22 -4.93 2.33 5.83
N LEU A 23 -4.74 3.13 4.77
CA LEU A 23 -3.54 3.94 4.55
C LEU A 23 -3.36 4.99 5.65
N ASP A 24 -4.43 5.69 6.02
CA ASP A 24 -4.39 6.71 7.07
C ASP A 24 -4.07 6.09 8.43
N SER A 25 -4.64 4.90 8.72
CA SER A 25 -4.34 4.15 9.94
C SER A 25 -2.89 3.68 10.00
N LEU A 26 -2.33 3.24 8.86
CA LEU A 26 -0.92 2.87 8.77
C LEU A 26 -0.02 4.08 8.96
N VAL A 27 -0.30 5.21 8.28
CA VAL A 27 0.48 6.45 8.44
C VAL A 27 0.45 6.95 9.89
N ALA A 28 -0.68 6.84 10.58
CA ALA A 28 -0.83 7.26 11.98
C ALA A 28 -0.05 6.38 12.97
N THR A 29 0.10 5.08 12.66
CA THR A 29 0.78 4.11 13.53
C THR A 29 2.24 3.85 13.14
N ASP A 30 2.65 4.30 11.95
CA ASP A 30 3.99 4.14 11.40
C ASP A 30 5.01 5.07 12.07
N LYS A 31 5.95 4.47 12.82
CA LYS A 31 7.04 5.15 13.53
C LYS A 31 8.42 4.87 12.93
N ASP A 32 8.49 4.08 11.87
CA ASP A 32 9.75 3.66 11.27
C ASP A 32 10.32 4.76 10.35
N PRO A 33 11.65 4.75 10.10
CA PRO A 33 12.27 5.72 9.18
C PRO A 33 11.64 5.68 7.78
N ARG A 34 11.44 6.88 7.21
CA ARG A 34 10.84 7.07 5.89
C ARG A 34 11.89 7.63 4.92
N PRO A 35 12.06 7.02 3.73
CA PRO A 35 12.89 7.61 2.68
C PRO A 35 12.37 9.00 2.25
N PRO A 36 13.22 9.86 1.65
CA PRO A 36 12.80 11.15 1.14
C PRO A 36 11.64 11.03 0.14
N GLY A 37 10.60 11.84 0.32
CA GLY A 37 9.41 11.84 -0.54
C GLY A 37 8.36 10.76 -0.23
N TRP A 38 8.59 9.90 0.77
CA TRP A 38 7.64 8.84 1.14
C TRP A 38 6.72 9.27 2.28
N ARG A 39 5.44 8.92 2.17
CA ARG A 39 4.44 9.15 3.24
C ARG A 39 4.46 8.09 4.34
N MET A 40 5.00 6.91 4.03
CA MET A 40 5.03 5.73 4.89
C MET A 40 6.42 5.09 4.85
N SER A 41 6.77 4.35 5.89
CA SER A 41 7.97 3.52 5.94
C SER A 41 7.85 2.30 5.01
N PRO A 42 8.99 1.69 4.62
CA PRO A 42 9.02 0.44 3.86
C PRO A 42 8.21 -0.68 4.53
N SER A 43 8.31 -0.79 5.86
CA SER A 43 7.58 -1.76 6.67
C SER A 43 6.07 -1.53 6.57
N ALA A 44 5.62 -0.28 6.66
CA ALA A 44 4.21 0.08 6.54
C ALA A 44 3.66 -0.17 5.13
N VAL A 45 4.43 0.15 4.07
CA VAL A 45 4.08 -0.18 2.68
C VAL A 45 3.95 -1.69 2.48
N ARG A 46 4.91 -2.46 3.01
CA ARG A 46 4.86 -3.92 2.97
C ARG A 46 3.61 -4.47 3.66
N ARG A 47 3.29 -3.94 4.85
CA ARG A 47 2.09 -4.30 5.63
C ARG A 47 0.80 -3.97 4.89
N PHE A 48 0.75 -2.86 4.15
CA PHE A 48 -0.38 -2.51 3.29
C PHE A 48 -0.60 -3.57 2.19
N ILE A 49 0.46 -4.00 1.52
CA ILE A 49 0.38 -4.90 0.36
C ILE A 49 0.10 -6.35 0.77
N LEU A 50 0.89 -6.87 1.71
CA LEU A 50 0.85 -8.28 2.12
C LEU A 50 -0.19 -8.55 3.22
N GLY A 51 -0.77 -7.48 3.78
CA GLY A 51 -1.68 -7.56 4.89
C GLY A 51 -0.98 -7.89 6.21
N ASN A 52 -1.78 -7.91 7.27
CA ASN A 52 -1.39 -8.47 8.56
C ASN A 52 -2.65 -8.97 9.28
N ASP A 53 -2.48 -9.99 10.10
CA ASP A 53 -3.56 -10.59 10.90
C ASP A 53 -3.80 -9.88 12.23
N GLY A 54 -3.19 -8.71 12.47
CA GLY A 54 -3.24 -7.97 13.73
C GLY A 54 -2.50 -8.65 14.90
N LYS A 55 -2.06 -9.91 14.75
CA LYS A 55 -1.50 -10.73 15.83
C LYS A 55 0.02 -10.58 15.96
N ALA A 56 0.73 -10.35 14.85
CA ALA A 56 2.19 -10.29 14.83
C ALA A 56 2.79 -9.07 15.55
N SER A 57 1.99 -8.04 15.87
CA SER A 57 2.46 -6.85 16.58
C SER A 57 1.25 -6.19 17.22
N GLY A 58 1.01 -6.41 18.51
CA GLY A 58 -0.22 -6.02 19.23
C GLY A 58 -0.55 -4.51 19.34
N LYS A 59 -0.23 -3.68 18.33
CA LYS A 59 -0.43 -2.23 18.27
C LYS A 59 -0.57 -1.69 16.84
N GLY A 60 -1.31 -2.34 15.93
CA GLY A 60 -1.51 -1.78 14.59
C GLY A 60 -2.82 -2.21 13.92
N PRO A 61 -3.30 -1.45 12.92
CA PRO A 61 -4.54 -1.76 12.21
C PRO A 61 -4.44 -3.11 11.49
N VAL A 62 -5.54 -3.85 11.49
CA VAL A 62 -5.71 -5.07 10.68
C VAL A 62 -5.82 -4.64 9.23
N ILE A 63 -4.94 -5.15 8.37
CA ILE A 63 -4.90 -4.81 6.94
C ILE A 63 -5.11 -6.09 6.15
N GLU A 64 -6.11 -6.08 5.27
CA GLU A 64 -6.35 -7.19 4.36
C GLU A 64 -5.21 -7.31 3.33
N ARG A 65 -4.84 -8.56 3.02
CA ARG A 65 -3.85 -8.88 2.00
C ARG A 65 -4.39 -8.50 0.62
N LYS A 66 -3.65 -7.66 -0.11
CA LYS A 66 -4.00 -7.20 -1.46
C LYS A 66 -3.20 -7.93 -2.54
N PHE A 67 -2.06 -8.53 -2.17
CA PHE A 67 -1.20 -9.26 -3.08
C PHE A 67 -0.97 -10.70 -2.62
N HIS A 68 -1.31 -11.66 -3.49
CA HIS A 68 -1.24 -13.10 -3.21
C HIS A 68 -0.08 -13.83 -3.92
N GLY A 69 0.86 -13.10 -4.53
CA GLY A 69 2.03 -13.68 -5.20
C GLY A 69 3.28 -13.82 -4.31
N ASP A 70 4.45 -13.88 -4.94
CA ASP A 70 5.75 -13.99 -4.26
C ASP A 70 6.04 -12.75 -3.41
N VAL A 71 6.15 -12.96 -2.11
CA VAL A 71 6.50 -11.92 -1.12
C VAL A 71 7.87 -11.29 -1.43
N SER A 72 8.81 -12.08 -1.93
CA SER A 72 10.15 -11.62 -2.25
C SER A 72 10.15 -10.59 -3.39
N MET A 73 9.17 -10.66 -4.30
CA MET A 73 8.98 -9.67 -5.35
C MET A 73 8.62 -8.30 -4.77
N ILE A 74 7.71 -8.28 -3.80
CA ILE A 74 7.31 -7.05 -3.11
C ILE A 74 8.48 -6.46 -2.33
N ASP A 75 9.23 -7.31 -1.61
CA ASP A 75 10.38 -6.87 -0.83
C ASP A 75 11.47 -6.24 -1.73
N ARG A 76 11.80 -6.88 -2.86
CA ARG A 76 12.73 -6.33 -3.85
C ARG A 76 12.22 -5.02 -4.47
N ALA A 77 10.93 -4.93 -4.76
CA ALA A 77 10.34 -3.72 -5.31
C ALA A 77 10.46 -2.54 -4.34
N ILE A 78 10.13 -2.75 -3.06
CA ILE A 78 10.24 -1.74 -2.01
C ILE A 78 11.69 -1.27 -1.88
N VAL A 79 12.65 -2.18 -1.74
CA VAL A 79 14.07 -1.84 -1.58
C VAL A 79 14.61 -1.06 -2.79
N THR A 80 14.18 -1.41 -4.00
CA THR A 80 14.57 -0.69 -5.23
C THR A 80 14.05 0.75 -5.22
N LEU A 81 12.77 0.93 -4.90
CA LEU A 81 12.14 2.25 -4.86
C LEU A 81 12.68 3.14 -3.72
N MET A 82 13.06 2.55 -2.58
CA MET A 82 13.71 3.28 -1.49
C MET A 82 15.02 3.95 -1.93
N SER A 83 15.70 3.36 -2.92
CA SER A 83 16.93 3.89 -3.49
C SER A 83 16.68 4.91 -4.62
N ASN A 84 15.44 5.37 -4.79
CA ASN A 84 14.99 6.26 -5.86
C ASN A 84 15.31 5.75 -7.27
N ARG A 85 15.34 4.42 -7.44
CA ARG A 85 15.56 3.76 -8.73
C ARG A 85 14.22 3.36 -9.35
N GLY A 86 14.11 3.51 -10.67
CA GLY A 86 12.98 2.97 -11.41
C GLY A 86 12.96 1.44 -11.37
N LEU A 87 11.77 0.87 -11.46
CA LEU A 87 11.54 -0.58 -11.52
C LEU A 87 10.55 -0.89 -12.64
N LEU A 88 10.84 -1.92 -13.43
CA LEU A 88 9.91 -2.49 -14.40
C LEU A 88 9.61 -3.93 -13.97
N LEU A 89 8.33 -4.22 -13.74
CA LEU A 89 7.87 -5.57 -13.42
C LEU A 89 7.46 -6.26 -14.72
N VAL A 90 8.13 -7.37 -15.04
CA VAL A 90 7.88 -8.18 -16.25
C VAL A 90 7.54 -9.60 -15.81
N GLY A 91 6.49 -10.18 -16.42
CA GLY A 91 6.03 -11.53 -16.12
C GLY A 91 5.02 -12.00 -17.17
N GLU A 92 4.68 -13.29 -17.14
CA GLU A 92 3.59 -13.84 -17.94
C GLU A 92 2.26 -13.19 -17.52
N PRO A 93 1.33 -12.93 -18.45
CA PRO A 93 0.04 -12.34 -18.12
C PRO A 93 -0.79 -13.31 -17.25
N GLY A 94 -1.08 -12.91 -16.01
CA GLY A 94 -1.87 -13.66 -15.03
C GLY A 94 -1.53 -13.28 -13.60
#